data_AF-A0A9D9HN41-F1
#
_entry.id   AF-A0A9D9HN41-F1
#
_cell.length_a   1.000
_cell.length_b   1.000
_cell.length_c   1.000
_cell.angle_alpha   90.00
_cell.angle_beta   90.00
_cell.angle_gamma   90.00
#
_symmetry.space_group_name_H-M   'P 1'
#
loop_
_entity.id
_entity.type
_entity.pdbx_description
1 polymer ?
#
loop_
_entity_poly.entity_id
_entity_poly.type
_entity_poly.pdbx_seq_one_letter_code
_entity_poly.pdbx_strand_id
1 'polypeptide(L)'
;MSPLNLKKMGLPDLQNRECTITLTSKPVLNFFLVFLLTAFCSYVAAYSIWENPERFFELRDDGSCRIILKPYYGFLYEEFPDYKYSGGDISGSEYVELGLKFPGEKQIINIPCMITSGGLFLDFLKKNEAFNPGFNVNGEYSLQGLYIPCGNRSGLLLSEPPVLDEVYAWFFYEDVYFRVRYWITDRPNSPDLRSSITYDGKEIFFPRTLEISGVIYTCVTINETEVRHYEAGKWELLYGEEGNKNIRLKPEKVTGKYVKEHPAKSPYKEDYILPVFFSSDGVYLSLGEPYLVPAEIKSSGEMDGVIKDHNSQRRPPRKPLLEPLELDFHWEEVDRLRR
;
A
#
# COMPACT_ATOMS: atom_id res chain seq x y z
N MET A 1 -21.36 -57.52 -8.50
CA MET A 1 -20.26 -56.54 -8.60
C MET A 1 -19.68 -56.39 -7.20
N SER A 2 -18.52 -56.98 -6.97
CA SER A 2 -17.81 -56.97 -5.68
C SER A 2 -16.92 -55.72 -5.60
N PRO A 3 -16.85 -55.01 -4.46
CA PRO A 3 -15.99 -53.83 -4.34
C PRO A 3 -14.51 -54.22 -4.21
N LEU A 4 -13.67 -53.46 -4.91
CA LEU A 4 -12.22 -53.63 -4.99
C LEU A 4 -11.53 -53.33 -3.66
N ASN A 5 -10.53 -54.15 -3.34
CA ASN A 5 -9.75 -54.16 -2.11
C ASN A 5 -8.43 -53.37 -2.30
N LEU A 6 -8.36 -52.15 -1.77
CA LEU A 6 -7.20 -51.25 -1.86
C LEU A 6 -6.14 -51.53 -0.78
N LYS A 7 -5.57 -52.75 -0.78
CA LYS A 7 -4.50 -53.14 0.17
C LYS A 7 -3.14 -53.45 -0.50
N LYS A 8 -2.89 -52.88 -1.68
CA LYS A 8 -1.59 -52.95 -2.36
C LYS A 8 -1.16 -51.58 -2.87
N MET A 9 -0.67 -50.73 -1.98
CA MET A 9 0.28 -49.65 -2.25
C MET A 9 0.79 -49.16 -0.90
N GLY A 10 2.05 -49.47 -0.58
CA GLY A 10 2.65 -49.23 0.74
C GLY A 10 2.89 -47.76 1.04
N LEU A 11 1.92 -47.12 1.69
CA LEU A 11 2.03 -45.83 2.35
C LEU A 11 1.73 -46.02 3.85
N PRO A 12 2.48 -45.40 4.77
CA PRO A 12 2.26 -45.57 6.20
C PRO A 12 0.99 -44.84 6.66
N ASP A 13 0.21 -45.57 7.46
CA ASP A 13 -1.09 -45.23 8.04
C ASP A 13 -0.92 -44.21 9.18
N LEU A 14 -1.38 -42.96 8.99
CA LEU A 14 -1.49 -41.96 10.06
C LEU A 14 -2.89 -42.04 10.65
N GLN A 15 -3.13 -43.04 11.50
CA GLN A 15 -4.30 -43.10 12.37
C GLN A 15 -3.96 -42.63 13.79
N ASN A 16 -4.72 -41.63 14.22
CA ASN A 16 -5.19 -41.37 15.59
C ASN A 16 -4.23 -41.76 16.73
N ARG A 17 -3.44 -40.79 17.19
CA ARG A 17 -2.97 -40.77 18.57
C ARG A 17 -3.82 -39.78 19.36
N GLU A 18 -4.86 -40.29 20.02
CA GLU A 18 -5.44 -39.63 21.19
C GLU A 18 -4.37 -39.60 22.28
N CYS A 19 -3.83 -38.41 22.56
CA CYS A 19 -2.98 -38.18 23.72
C CYS A 19 -3.86 -37.87 24.93
N THR A 20 -4.13 -38.90 25.74
CA THR A 20 -4.75 -38.74 27.06
C THR A 20 -3.73 -38.14 28.02
N ILE A 21 -3.78 -36.83 28.24
CA ILE A 21 -2.99 -36.16 29.29
C ILE A 21 -3.75 -36.30 30.61
N THR A 22 -3.22 -37.10 31.53
CA THR A 22 -3.73 -37.21 32.90
C THR A 22 -3.15 -36.07 33.74
N LEU A 23 -3.93 -35.04 34.02
CA LEU A 23 -3.57 -33.96 34.96
C LEU A 23 -3.89 -34.41 36.39
N THR A 24 -2.85 -34.74 37.16
CA THR A 24 -2.94 -34.92 38.61
C THR A 24 -2.89 -33.56 39.31
N SER A 25 -3.97 -33.25 40.03
CA SER A 25 -4.16 -31.99 40.74
C SER A 25 -3.40 -31.94 42.06
N LYS A 26 -2.69 -30.84 42.32
CA LYS A 26 -2.52 -30.26 43.66
C LYS A 26 -2.59 -28.72 43.56
N PRO A 27 -3.29 -28.02 44.47
CA PRO A 27 -3.64 -26.63 44.29
C PRO A 27 -2.63 -25.71 44.99
N VAL A 28 -2.00 -24.80 44.25
CA VAL A 28 -1.44 -23.58 44.86
C VAL A 28 -1.79 -22.41 43.94
N LEU A 29 -2.88 -21.75 44.35
CA LEU A 29 -3.13 -20.31 44.35
C LEU A 29 -2.12 -19.42 43.59
N ASN A 30 -2.63 -18.51 42.74
CA ASN A 30 -1.94 -17.47 41.93
C ASN A 30 -1.54 -17.82 40.48
N PHE A 31 -2.52 -18.15 39.63
CA PHE A 31 -2.34 -18.05 38.17
C PHE A 31 -3.58 -17.51 37.43
N PHE A 32 -4.40 -16.69 38.10
CA PHE A 32 -5.63 -16.13 37.52
C PHE A 32 -5.54 -14.63 37.17
N LEU A 33 -4.33 -14.04 37.15
CA LEU A 33 -4.15 -12.60 36.90
C LEU A 33 -3.02 -12.25 35.92
N VAL A 34 -2.66 -13.15 34.99
CA VAL A 34 -1.66 -12.85 33.93
C VAL A 34 -2.14 -13.22 32.53
N PHE A 35 -3.27 -13.93 32.37
CA PHE A 35 -3.79 -14.32 31.05
C PHE A 35 -4.91 -13.40 30.49
N LEU A 36 -5.04 -12.19 31.05
CA LEU A 36 -6.00 -11.18 30.63
C LEU A 36 -5.33 -9.88 30.13
N LEU A 37 -4.01 -9.92 29.87
CA LEU A 37 -3.20 -8.76 29.46
C LEU A 37 -2.38 -8.97 28.17
N THR A 38 -2.56 -10.09 27.45
CA THR A 38 -1.91 -10.34 26.15
C THR A 38 -2.89 -10.79 25.07
N ALA A 39 -4.03 -10.11 24.99
CA ALA A 39 -4.94 -10.20 23.84
C ALA A 39 -5.52 -8.82 23.50
N PHE A 40 -4.68 -7.77 23.52
CA PHE A 40 -4.86 -6.65 22.61
C PHE A 40 -3.99 -6.91 21.38
N CYS A 41 -4.31 -7.98 20.65
CA CYS A 41 -4.05 -7.97 19.22
C CYS A 41 -5.18 -7.10 18.67
N SER A 42 -4.92 -5.79 18.58
CA SER A 42 -5.89 -4.85 18.03
C SER A 42 -6.14 -5.24 16.59
N TYR A 43 -7.27 -5.89 16.38
CA TYR A 43 -7.82 -6.29 15.10
C TYR A 43 -8.08 -5.01 14.28
N VAL A 44 -7.12 -4.62 13.45
CA VAL A 44 -7.26 -3.51 12.50
C VAL A 44 -8.01 -4.04 11.29
N ALA A 45 -9.35 -3.98 11.33
CA ALA A 45 -10.16 -3.54 10.18
C ALA A 45 -11.69 -3.57 10.40
N ALA A 46 -12.19 -3.52 11.64
CA ALA A 46 -13.63 -3.27 11.84
C ALA A 46 -13.97 -1.77 11.64
N TYR A 47 -13.13 -0.87 12.15
CA TYR A 47 -13.37 0.57 12.12
C TYR A 47 -12.03 1.32 12.07
N SER A 48 -11.79 2.16 11.07
CA SER A 48 -10.54 2.92 10.96
C SER A 48 -10.70 4.17 10.10
N ILE A 49 -10.07 5.26 10.54
CA ILE A 49 -9.96 6.51 9.80
C ILE A 49 -8.48 6.72 9.47
N TRP A 50 -8.21 6.99 8.20
CA TRP A 50 -6.90 7.37 7.71
C TRP A 50 -6.95 8.73 7.03
N GLU A 51 -5.80 9.37 6.92
CA GLU A 51 -5.68 10.68 6.33
C GLU A 51 -4.39 10.86 5.53
N ASN A 52 -4.43 11.82 4.61
CA ASN A 52 -3.25 12.45 4.07
C ASN A 52 -3.51 13.98 3.99
N PRO A 53 -2.62 14.80 3.44
CA PRO A 53 -2.84 16.24 3.33
C PRO A 53 -4.12 16.64 2.57
N GLU A 54 -4.62 15.78 1.68
CA GLU A 54 -5.73 16.10 0.77
C GLU A 54 -7.07 15.51 1.18
N ARG A 55 -7.11 14.46 2.00
CA ARG A 55 -8.36 13.77 2.33
C ARG A 55 -8.31 12.98 3.64
N PHE A 56 -9.51 12.70 4.15
CA PHE A 56 -9.78 11.61 5.07
C PHE A 56 -10.42 10.45 4.31
N PHE A 57 -10.14 9.24 4.77
CA PHE A 57 -10.79 8.00 4.34
C PHE A 57 -11.26 7.26 5.59
N GLU A 58 -12.55 7.01 5.69
CA GLU A 58 -13.14 6.24 6.78
C GLU A 58 -13.66 4.91 6.25
N LEU A 59 -13.27 3.81 6.88
CA LEU A 59 -13.89 2.50 6.72
C LEU A 59 -14.77 2.20 7.94
N ARG A 60 -16.04 1.89 7.71
CA ARG A 60 -17.04 1.68 8.75
C ARG A 60 -17.39 0.20 8.92
N ASP A 61 -17.86 -0.15 10.11
CA ASP A 61 -18.25 -1.52 10.49
C ASP A 61 -19.39 -2.08 9.63
N ASP A 62 -20.21 -1.22 9.02
CA ASP A 62 -21.33 -1.62 8.15
C ASP A 62 -20.89 -1.97 6.72
N GLY A 63 -19.58 -1.96 6.44
CA GLY A 63 -19.03 -2.20 5.12
C GLY A 63 -19.25 -1.03 4.15
N SER A 64 -19.51 0.17 4.66
CA SER A 64 -19.43 1.41 3.88
C SER A 64 -18.09 2.12 4.13
N CYS A 65 -17.69 2.94 3.17
CA CYS A 65 -16.56 3.84 3.34
C CYS A 65 -16.90 5.24 2.85
N ARG A 66 -16.23 6.23 3.45
CA ARG A 66 -16.47 7.65 3.23
C ARG A 66 -15.16 8.34 2.89
N ILE A 67 -15.19 9.18 1.86
CA ILE A 67 -14.08 10.05 1.48
C ILE A 67 -14.48 11.48 1.80
N ILE A 68 -13.64 12.17 2.57
CA ILE A 68 -13.80 13.60 2.84
C ILE A 68 -12.60 14.33 2.28
N LEU A 69 -12.83 15.29 1.39
CA LEU A 69 -11.74 16.09 0.84
C LEU A 69 -11.38 17.22 1.79
N LYS A 70 -10.09 17.35 2.10
CA LYS A 70 -9.46 18.55 2.65
C LYS A 70 -9.15 19.43 1.45
N PRO A 71 -10.00 20.40 1.10
CA PRO A 71 -10.00 21.03 -0.21
C PRO A 71 -8.68 21.75 -0.51
N TYR A 72 -8.43 21.92 -1.81
CA TYR A 72 -7.37 22.76 -2.39
C TYR A 72 -7.38 24.22 -1.91
N TYR A 73 -8.51 24.70 -1.35
CA TYR A 73 -8.67 26.06 -0.82
C TYR A 73 -8.63 26.16 0.72
N GLY A 74 -8.53 25.06 1.47
CA GLY A 74 -8.33 25.06 2.93
C GLY A 74 -9.48 25.54 3.83
N PHE A 75 -10.71 25.70 3.33
CA PHE A 75 -11.83 26.31 4.10
C PHE A 75 -13.14 25.51 4.15
N LEU A 76 -13.25 24.37 3.48
CA LEU A 76 -14.48 23.58 3.43
C LEU A 76 -14.17 22.10 3.19
N TYR A 77 -14.32 21.27 4.21
CA TYR A 77 -14.30 19.82 4.03
C TYR A 77 -15.55 19.38 3.29
N GLU A 78 -15.34 18.76 2.12
CA GLU A 78 -16.40 18.28 1.24
C GLU A 78 -16.60 16.78 1.42
N GLU A 79 -17.82 16.41 1.74
CA GLU A 79 -18.22 15.02 1.94
C GLU A 79 -18.77 14.42 0.66
N PHE A 80 -18.37 13.19 0.37
CA PHE A 80 -18.88 12.43 -0.77
C PHE A 80 -19.84 11.34 -0.34
N PRO A 81 -20.77 10.92 -1.23
CA PRO A 81 -21.68 9.83 -0.94
C PRO A 81 -20.92 8.57 -0.54
N ASP A 82 -21.47 7.84 0.43
CA ASP A 82 -20.86 6.60 0.91
C ASP A 82 -20.70 5.58 -0.23
N TYR A 83 -19.51 5.00 -0.29
CA TYR A 83 -19.21 3.89 -1.18
C TYR A 83 -19.44 2.59 -0.42
N LYS A 84 -20.13 1.62 -1.05
CA LYS A 84 -20.22 0.26 -0.50
C LYS A 84 -18.95 -0.49 -0.83
N TYR A 85 -18.35 -1.10 0.19
CA TYR A 85 -17.23 -2.01 0.07
C TYR A 85 -17.73 -3.45 -0.16
N SER A 86 -17.09 -4.16 -1.07
CA SER A 86 -17.29 -5.60 -1.26
C SER A 86 -15.95 -6.29 -1.52
N GLY A 87 -15.32 -6.87 -0.49
CA GLY A 87 -14.07 -7.61 -0.64
C GLY A 87 -13.53 -8.11 0.71
N GLY A 88 -12.46 -8.90 0.68
CA GLY A 88 -11.56 -9.23 1.79
C GLY A 88 -12.17 -9.83 3.08
N ASP A 89 -11.89 -11.10 3.36
CA ASP A 89 -11.98 -11.58 4.73
C ASP A 89 -10.91 -10.85 5.56
N ILE A 90 -11.35 -9.87 6.35
CA ILE A 90 -10.52 -9.10 7.29
C ILE A 90 -9.93 -10.02 8.37
N SER A 91 -10.30 -11.31 8.39
CA SER A 91 -9.92 -12.32 9.37
C SER A 91 -8.47 -12.84 9.31
N GLY A 92 -7.53 -12.13 8.66
CA GLY A 92 -6.11 -12.43 8.89
C GLY A 92 -5.10 -11.93 7.87
N SER A 93 -5.50 -11.48 6.68
CA SER A 93 -4.58 -10.84 5.74
C SER A 93 -4.74 -9.33 5.79
N GLU A 94 -3.65 -8.61 6.04
CA GLU A 94 -3.58 -7.14 5.89
C GLU A 94 -3.73 -6.69 4.42
N TYR A 95 -3.97 -7.61 3.49
CA TYR A 95 -4.40 -7.35 2.12
C TYR A 95 -5.93 -7.22 2.04
N VAL A 96 -6.39 -6.16 1.38
CA VAL A 96 -7.81 -5.81 1.25
C VAL A 96 -8.09 -5.38 -0.20
N GLU A 97 -9.15 -5.89 -0.81
CA GLU A 97 -9.65 -5.39 -2.09
C GLU A 97 -10.82 -4.45 -1.88
N LEU A 98 -10.58 -3.14 -1.94
CA LEU A 98 -11.60 -2.10 -1.82
C LEU A 98 -12.46 -2.05 -3.08
N GLY A 99 -13.57 -2.79 -3.08
CA GLY A 99 -14.61 -2.66 -4.11
C GLY A 99 -15.34 -1.34 -3.95
N LEU A 100 -15.13 -0.37 -4.85
CA LEU A 100 -15.79 0.94 -4.83
C LEU A 100 -16.75 1.07 -6.02
N LYS A 101 -17.95 1.58 -5.75
CA LYS A 101 -18.92 1.94 -6.79
C LYS A 101 -18.99 3.44 -6.97
N PHE A 102 -18.40 3.94 -8.04
CA PHE A 102 -18.36 5.38 -8.32
C PHE A 102 -19.71 5.92 -8.84
N PRO A 103 -20.06 7.18 -8.54
CA PRO A 103 -21.26 7.81 -9.08
C PRO A 103 -21.26 7.78 -10.62
N GLY A 104 -22.36 7.30 -11.21
CA GLY A 104 -22.49 7.15 -12.67
C GLY A 104 -21.91 5.85 -13.23
N GLU A 105 -21.07 5.14 -12.48
CA GLU A 105 -20.50 3.87 -12.91
C GLU A 105 -21.41 2.68 -12.60
N LYS A 106 -21.49 1.76 -13.57
CA LYS A 106 -22.26 0.52 -13.41
C LYS A 106 -21.47 -0.56 -12.68
N GLN A 107 -20.15 -0.52 -12.80
CA GLN A 107 -19.25 -1.56 -12.31
C GLN A 107 -18.68 -1.17 -10.94
N ILE A 108 -18.41 -2.18 -10.12
CA ILE A 108 -17.61 -2.04 -8.91
C ILE A 108 -16.15 -2.16 -9.34
N ILE A 109 -15.32 -1.21 -8.93
CA ILE A 109 -13.89 -1.19 -9.19
C ILE A 109 -13.17 -1.66 -7.93
N ASN A 110 -12.40 -2.74 -8.05
CA ASN A 110 -11.62 -3.28 -6.93
C ASN A 110 -10.25 -2.61 -6.89
N ILE A 111 -9.99 -1.91 -5.79
CA ILE A 111 -8.70 -1.28 -5.51
C ILE A 111 -7.96 -2.12 -4.47
N PRO A 112 -6.91 -2.85 -4.86
CA PRO A 112 -6.09 -3.59 -3.93
C PRO A 112 -5.32 -2.61 -3.03
N CYS A 113 -5.34 -2.87 -1.73
CA CYS A 113 -4.56 -2.14 -0.75
C CYS A 113 -3.99 -3.09 0.31
N MET A 114 -2.92 -2.64 0.96
CA MET A 114 -2.41 -3.25 2.18
C MET A 114 -2.69 -2.28 3.33
N ILE A 115 -3.30 -2.77 4.40
CA ILE A 115 -3.65 -2.00 5.60
C ILE A 115 -2.86 -2.60 6.77
N THR A 116 -1.93 -1.82 7.33
CA THR A 116 -1.18 -2.20 8.52
C THR A 116 -1.36 -1.13 9.61
N SER A 117 -0.80 -1.36 10.80
CA SER A 117 -0.71 -0.31 11.82
C SER A 117 0.06 0.94 11.35
N GLY A 118 0.94 0.80 10.36
CA GLY A 118 1.71 1.90 9.77
C GLY A 118 0.92 2.74 8.76
N GLY A 119 -0.22 2.27 8.28
CA GLY A 119 -1.07 3.00 7.34
C GLY A 119 -1.69 2.12 6.25
N LEU A 120 -2.32 2.80 5.28
CA LEU A 120 -2.91 2.20 4.09
C LEU A 120 -2.00 2.45 2.90
N PHE A 121 -1.64 1.37 2.20
CA PHE A 121 -0.71 1.35 1.08
C PHE A 121 -1.44 0.93 -0.19
N LEU A 122 -1.28 1.73 -1.25
CA LEU A 122 -1.73 1.38 -2.61
C LEU A 122 -0.59 0.82 -3.47
N ASP A 123 0.66 1.11 -3.11
CA ASP A 123 1.84 0.48 -3.69
C ASP A 123 2.42 -0.51 -2.68
N PHE A 124 2.25 -1.79 -2.96
CA PHE A 124 2.73 -2.87 -2.12
C PHE A 124 2.92 -4.13 -2.96
N LEU A 125 3.69 -5.04 -2.38
CA LEU A 125 4.26 -6.19 -3.03
C LEU A 125 3.91 -7.45 -2.23
N LYS A 126 3.79 -8.57 -2.92
CA LYS A 126 3.65 -9.90 -2.33
C LYS A 126 4.91 -10.72 -2.57
N LYS A 127 5.43 -11.35 -1.53
CA LYS A 127 6.56 -12.27 -1.63
C LYS A 127 6.18 -13.48 -2.50
N ASN A 128 7.05 -13.83 -3.45
CA ASN A 128 6.82 -14.88 -4.43
C ASN A 128 8.01 -15.83 -4.49
N GLU A 129 7.83 -17.04 -3.97
CA GLU A 129 8.89 -18.05 -3.88
C GLU A 129 8.96 -18.94 -5.14
N ALA A 130 7.90 -18.97 -5.96
CA ALA A 130 7.76 -19.92 -7.08
C ALA A 130 8.78 -19.72 -8.20
N PHE A 131 9.33 -18.52 -8.34
CA PHE A 131 10.25 -18.18 -9.42
C PHE A 131 11.72 -18.38 -9.03
N ASN A 132 12.06 -18.43 -7.74
CA ASN A 132 13.44 -18.44 -7.27
C ASN A 132 13.67 -19.44 -6.10
N PRO A 133 13.35 -20.74 -6.25
CA PRO A 133 13.38 -21.73 -5.16
C PRO A 133 14.78 -22.08 -4.64
N GLY A 134 15.85 -21.76 -5.39
CA GLY A 134 17.24 -21.99 -4.98
C GLY A 134 17.79 -20.96 -3.98
N PHE A 135 17.02 -19.91 -3.72
CA PHE A 135 17.37 -18.83 -2.80
C PHE A 135 16.65 -19.08 -1.47
N ASN A 136 17.23 -19.93 -0.60
CA ASN A 136 16.64 -20.26 0.71
C ASN A 136 16.60 -19.01 1.62
N VAL A 137 15.40 -18.59 2.00
CA VAL A 137 15.18 -17.46 2.92
C VAL A 137 14.83 -18.00 4.30
N ASN A 138 15.81 -18.10 5.18
CA ASN A 138 15.56 -18.43 6.59
C ASN A 138 15.42 -17.14 7.41
N GLY A 139 14.32 -17.01 8.15
CA GLY A 139 14.10 -15.95 9.14
C GLY A 139 12.79 -15.18 8.91
N GLU A 140 12.06 -14.91 9.99
CA GLU A 140 10.91 -14.01 10.00
C GLU A 140 11.37 -12.58 9.64
N TYR A 141 10.71 -11.95 8.67
CA TYR A 141 10.95 -10.58 8.18
C TYR A 141 12.28 -10.30 7.47
N SER A 142 12.83 -11.29 6.77
CA SER A 142 13.93 -11.08 5.82
C SER A 142 13.41 -10.50 4.50
N LEU A 143 14.01 -9.39 4.04
CA LEU A 143 13.74 -8.79 2.71
C LEU A 143 14.19 -9.68 1.54
N GLN A 144 14.91 -10.77 1.81
CA GLN A 144 15.45 -11.64 0.76
C GLN A 144 14.31 -12.32 -0.02
N GLY A 145 14.44 -12.36 -1.35
CA GLY A 145 13.51 -13.02 -2.26
C GLY A 145 12.91 -12.09 -3.32
N LEU A 146 11.98 -12.65 -4.11
CA LEU A 146 11.22 -11.94 -5.14
C LEU A 146 9.91 -11.40 -4.57
N TYR A 147 9.56 -10.18 -4.93
CA TYR A 147 8.38 -9.44 -4.51
C TYR A 147 7.68 -8.90 -5.75
N ILE A 148 6.40 -9.26 -5.91
CA ILE A 148 5.58 -8.93 -7.08
C ILE A 148 4.56 -7.85 -6.71
N PRO A 149 4.35 -6.82 -7.54
CA PRO A 149 3.38 -5.77 -7.26
C PRO A 149 1.96 -6.31 -7.21
N CYS A 150 1.21 -5.84 -6.22
CA CYS A 150 -0.22 -6.12 -6.05
C CYS A 150 -1.07 -4.85 -6.21
N GLY A 151 -0.46 -3.67 -6.09
CA GLY A 151 -1.07 -2.37 -6.33
C GLY A 151 -0.99 -1.93 -7.78
N ASN A 152 -2.06 -1.30 -8.32
CA ASN A 152 -2.02 -0.72 -9.66
C ASN A 152 -2.87 0.55 -9.84
N ARG A 153 -3.25 1.21 -8.75
CA ARG A 153 -4.05 2.44 -8.76
C ARG A 153 -3.28 3.59 -8.13
N SER A 154 -3.49 4.78 -8.67
CA SER A 154 -2.81 6.01 -8.25
C SER A 154 -3.38 6.65 -6.97
N GLY A 155 -4.57 6.25 -6.53
CA GLY A 155 -5.20 6.85 -5.37
C GLY A 155 -6.62 6.35 -5.09
N LEU A 156 -7.16 6.75 -3.95
CA LEU A 156 -8.58 6.65 -3.61
C LEU A 156 -9.25 7.99 -3.95
N LEU A 157 -9.69 8.12 -5.21
CA LEU A 157 -10.24 9.36 -5.78
C LEU A 157 -11.77 9.40 -5.70
N LEU A 158 -12.36 10.51 -6.16
CA LEU A 158 -13.82 10.67 -6.25
C LEU A 158 -14.44 10.01 -7.49
N SER A 159 -13.61 9.82 -8.51
CA SER A 159 -13.90 9.09 -9.74
C SER A 159 -13.01 7.86 -9.82
N GLU A 160 -13.28 6.98 -10.80
CA GLU A 160 -12.39 5.84 -11.06
C GLU A 160 -10.93 6.32 -11.16
N PRO A 161 -10.03 5.82 -10.30
CA PRO A 161 -8.63 6.19 -10.37
C PRO A 161 -7.99 5.56 -11.60
N PRO A 162 -7.17 6.31 -12.35
CA PRO A 162 -6.46 5.75 -13.48
C PRO A 162 -5.53 4.64 -13.01
N VAL A 163 -5.43 3.61 -13.84
CA VAL A 163 -4.46 2.53 -13.67
C VAL A 163 -3.04 3.07 -13.87
N LEU A 164 -2.07 2.52 -13.16
CA LEU A 164 -0.68 2.90 -13.34
C LEU A 164 -0.18 2.35 -14.68
N ASP A 165 0.50 3.18 -15.48
CA ASP A 165 1.13 2.72 -16.73
C ASP A 165 2.24 1.69 -16.49
N GLU A 166 2.81 1.72 -15.29
CA GLU A 166 3.93 0.91 -14.87
C GLU A 166 3.86 0.51 -13.39
N VAL A 167 4.36 -0.69 -13.10
CA VAL A 167 4.51 -1.24 -11.75
C VAL A 167 5.88 -1.89 -11.63
N TYR A 168 6.36 -2.10 -10.40
CA TYR A 168 7.73 -2.57 -10.17
C TYR A 168 7.75 -3.84 -9.32
N ALA A 169 8.42 -4.86 -9.82
CA ALA A 169 8.81 -6.02 -9.01
C ALA A 169 10.20 -5.82 -8.43
N TRP A 170 10.44 -6.43 -7.28
CA TRP A 170 11.71 -6.31 -6.57
C TRP A 170 12.28 -7.68 -6.27
N PHE A 171 13.59 -7.84 -6.44
CA PHE A 171 14.31 -9.01 -6.00
C PHE A 171 15.47 -8.57 -5.13
N PHE A 172 15.58 -9.14 -3.93
CA PHE A 172 16.70 -8.91 -3.02
C PHE A 172 17.43 -10.22 -2.79
N TYR A 173 18.75 -10.19 -2.91
CA TYR A 173 19.61 -11.32 -2.60
C TYR A 173 20.93 -10.83 -2.00
N GLU A 174 21.32 -11.35 -0.83
CA GLU A 174 22.51 -10.89 -0.10
C GLU A 174 22.50 -9.37 0.06
N ASP A 175 23.42 -8.64 -0.56
CA ASP A 175 23.53 -7.18 -0.56
C ASP A 175 23.09 -6.54 -1.89
N VAL A 176 22.58 -7.33 -2.85
CA VAL A 176 22.13 -6.86 -4.16
C VAL A 176 20.63 -6.82 -4.31
N TYR A 177 20.15 -5.86 -5.09
CA TYR A 177 18.75 -5.77 -5.47
C TYR A 177 18.58 -5.61 -6.98
N PHE A 178 17.40 -6.01 -7.46
CA PHE A 178 16.91 -5.73 -8.79
C PHE A 178 15.50 -5.18 -8.68
N ARG A 179 15.27 -4.02 -9.29
CA ARG A 179 13.94 -3.43 -9.47
C ARG A 179 13.55 -3.55 -10.93
N VAL A 180 12.61 -4.43 -11.23
CA VAL A 180 12.16 -4.73 -12.59
C VAL A 180 10.89 -3.97 -12.91
N ARG A 181 10.92 -3.20 -14.01
CA ARG A 181 9.77 -2.47 -14.51
C ARG A 181 8.86 -3.38 -15.31
N TYR A 182 7.57 -3.32 -15.01
CA TYR A 182 6.49 -3.88 -15.79
C TYR A 182 5.63 -2.75 -16.34
N TRP A 183 5.19 -2.85 -17.59
CA TRP A 183 4.32 -1.86 -18.24
C TRP A 183 3.09 -2.52 -18.84
N ILE A 184 2.01 -1.75 -19.01
CA ILE A 184 0.74 -2.25 -19.56
C ILE A 184 0.95 -2.88 -20.94
N THR A 185 0.31 -4.01 -21.18
CA THR A 185 0.28 -4.69 -22.47
C THR A 185 -1.10 -5.24 -22.79
N ASP A 186 -1.39 -5.33 -24.07
CA ASP A 186 -2.55 -6.00 -24.67
C ASP A 186 -2.34 -7.52 -24.85
N ARG A 187 -1.18 -8.06 -24.48
CA ARG A 187 -0.89 -9.49 -24.63
C ARG A 187 -1.72 -10.35 -23.68
N PRO A 188 -2.04 -11.60 -24.08
CA PRO A 188 -2.62 -12.57 -23.17
C PRO A 188 -1.71 -12.82 -21.96
N ASN A 189 -2.33 -12.91 -20.78
CA ASN A 189 -1.61 -13.28 -19.57
C ASN A 189 -1.01 -14.68 -19.76
N SER A 190 0.29 -14.80 -19.53
CA SER A 190 1.07 -16.04 -19.66
C SER A 190 1.85 -16.28 -18.37
N PRO A 191 1.16 -16.59 -17.26
CA PRO A 191 1.75 -16.61 -15.91
C PRO A 191 2.84 -17.67 -15.72
N ASP A 192 2.82 -18.73 -16.54
CA ASP A 192 3.81 -19.81 -16.50
C ASP A 192 5.14 -19.44 -17.17
N LEU A 193 5.13 -18.38 -18.00
CA LEU A 193 6.32 -17.97 -18.72
C LEU A 193 7.23 -17.13 -17.83
N ARG A 194 8.53 -17.42 -17.93
CA ARG A 194 9.57 -16.73 -17.19
C ARG A 194 10.36 -15.82 -18.11
N SER A 195 10.90 -14.79 -17.49
CA SER A 195 11.96 -13.95 -18.02
C SER A 195 13.12 -13.97 -17.03
N SER A 196 14.34 -13.67 -17.47
CA SER A 196 15.52 -13.72 -16.61
C SER A 196 16.41 -12.49 -16.72
N ILE A 197 17.18 -12.28 -15.65
CA ILE A 197 18.36 -11.42 -15.62
C ILE A 197 19.54 -12.33 -15.27
N THR A 198 20.63 -12.25 -16.03
CA THR A 198 21.88 -12.91 -15.67
C THR A 198 22.69 -12.00 -14.76
N TYR A 199 23.00 -12.47 -13.55
CA TYR A 199 23.84 -11.78 -12.58
C TYR A 199 24.87 -12.77 -12.02
N ASP A 200 26.16 -12.41 -12.12
CA ASP A 200 27.29 -13.23 -11.65
C ASP A 200 27.22 -14.70 -12.12
N GLY A 201 26.87 -14.91 -13.39
CA GLY A 201 26.72 -16.24 -13.99
C GLY A 201 25.48 -17.04 -13.54
N LYS A 202 24.64 -16.49 -12.66
CA LYS A 202 23.36 -17.08 -12.24
C LYS A 202 22.19 -16.40 -12.95
N GLU A 203 21.13 -17.16 -13.21
CA GLU A 203 19.87 -16.62 -13.73
C GLU A 203 18.90 -16.34 -12.58
N ILE A 204 18.38 -15.11 -12.54
CA ILE A 204 17.31 -14.68 -11.65
C ILE A 204 16.03 -14.61 -12.48
N PHE A 205 14.97 -15.32 -12.06
CA PHE A 205 13.75 -15.39 -12.84
C PHE A 205 12.67 -14.45 -12.33
N PHE A 206 11.92 -13.89 -13.28
CA PHE A 206 10.78 -13.00 -13.08
C PHE A 206 9.59 -13.49 -13.92
N PRO A 207 8.33 -13.37 -13.43
CA PRO A 207 7.16 -13.63 -14.24
C PRO A 207 7.16 -12.78 -15.50
N ARG A 208 6.86 -13.36 -16.67
CA ARG A 208 6.83 -12.58 -17.91
C ARG A 208 5.67 -11.59 -17.95
N THR A 209 4.54 -12.00 -17.40
CA THR A 209 3.33 -11.19 -17.28
C THR A 209 2.84 -11.19 -15.84
N LEU A 210 2.22 -10.09 -15.45
CA LEU A 210 1.52 -9.92 -14.18
C LEU A 210 0.10 -9.47 -14.49
N GLU A 211 -0.87 -9.99 -13.76
CA GLU A 211 -2.25 -9.52 -13.83
C GLU A 211 -2.64 -8.94 -12.48
N ILE A 212 -3.03 -7.67 -12.47
CA ILE A 212 -3.42 -6.93 -11.27
C ILE A 212 -4.74 -6.25 -11.58
N SER A 213 -5.81 -6.56 -10.82
CA SER A 213 -7.16 -6.01 -11.01
C SER A 213 -7.61 -5.96 -12.49
N GLY A 214 -7.41 -7.06 -13.23
CA GLY A 214 -7.80 -7.19 -14.63
C GLY A 214 -6.90 -6.48 -15.66
N VAL A 215 -5.81 -5.85 -15.23
CA VAL A 215 -4.83 -5.21 -16.12
C VAL A 215 -3.59 -6.08 -16.22
N ILE A 216 -3.13 -6.32 -17.44
CA ILE A 216 -1.95 -7.15 -17.73
C ILE A 216 -0.73 -6.25 -17.95
N TYR A 217 0.34 -6.58 -17.23
CA TYR A 217 1.63 -5.93 -17.36
C TYR A 217 2.70 -6.91 -17.82
N THR A 218 3.73 -6.42 -18.51
CA THR A 218 4.88 -7.23 -18.96
C THR A 218 6.21 -6.51 -18.76
N CYS A 219 7.28 -7.28 -18.62
CA CYS A 219 8.66 -6.80 -18.49
C CYS A 219 9.54 -7.12 -19.73
N VAL A 220 8.95 -7.68 -20.80
CA VAL A 220 9.65 -8.10 -22.02
C VAL A 220 9.02 -7.53 -23.30
N THR A 221 9.85 -7.34 -24.32
CA THR A 221 9.38 -7.02 -25.67
C THR A 221 9.10 -8.30 -26.48
N ILE A 222 7.93 -8.34 -27.11
CA ILE A 222 7.38 -9.38 -28.00
C ILE A 222 7.64 -10.83 -27.54
N ASN A 223 8.76 -11.43 -27.92
CA ASN A 223 9.06 -12.86 -27.73
C ASN A 223 10.31 -13.11 -26.88
N GLU A 224 10.81 -12.10 -26.20
CA GLU A 224 12.06 -12.21 -25.46
C GLU A 224 11.86 -12.89 -24.11
N THR A 225 12.91 -13.60 -23.70
CA THR A 225 13.03 -14.20 -22.37
C THR A 225 13.88 -13.34 -21.44
N GLU A 226 14.46 -12.24 -21.92
CA GLU A 226 15.33 -11.36 -21.14
C GLU A 226 14.54 -10.14 -20.63
N VAL A 227 14.72 -9.81 -19.35
CA VAL A 227 14.16 -8.58 -18.77
C VAL A 227 14.87 -7.35 -19.34
N ARG A 228 14.10 -6.41 -19.88
CA ARG A 228 14.66 -5.24 -20.60
C ARG A 228 14.96 -4.03 -19.72
N HIS A 229 14.02 -3.70 -18.83
CA HIS A 229 14.01 -2.46 -18.09
C HIS A 229 14.10 -2.75 -16.60
N TYR A 230 15.30 -2.63 -16.06
CA TYR A 230 15.53 -2.83 -14.64
C TYR A 230 16.62 -1.91 -14.11
N GLU A 231 16.54 -1.68 -12.81
CA GLU A 231 17.62 -1.11 -12.02
C GLU A 231 18.22 -2.22 -11.17
N ALA A 232 19.54 -2.22 -11.02
CA ALA A 232 20.27 -3.12 -10.16
C ALA A 232 21.29 -2.32 -9.35
N GLY A 233 21.54 -2.76 -8.12
CA GLY A 233 22.47 -2.10 -7.24
C GLY A 233 22.60 -2.78 -5.90
N LYS A 234 23.09 -2.03 -4.92
CA LYS A 234 23.30 -2.52 -3.55
C LYS A 234 22.21 -2.02 -2.62
N TRP A 235 21.89 -2.80 -1.59
CA TRP A 235 20.93 -2.41 -0.57
C TRP A 235 21.44 -2.68 0.84
N GLU A 236 20.91 -1.91 1.79
CA GLU A 236 21.22 -2.02 3.20
C GLU A 236 19.95 -1.74 4.00
N LEU A 237 19.60 -2.63 4.94
CA LEU A 237 18.52 -2.38 5.88
C LEU A 237 19.02 -1.51 7.03
N LEU A 238 18.40 -0.35 7.17
CA LEU A 238 18.62 0.60 8.24
C LEU A 238 17.54 0.42 9.31
N TYR A 239 17.96 0.27 10.55
CA TYR A 239 17.07 0.19 11.70
C TYR A 239 17.05 1.55 12.39
N GLY A 240 15.88 2.20 12.35
CA GLY A 240 15.65 3.45 13.06
C GLY A 240 15.26 3.23 14.52
N GLU A 241 15.07 4.34 15.22
CA GLU A 241 14.47 4.35 16.55
C GLU A 241 13.02 3.81 16.48
N GLU A 242 12.52 3.25 17.59
CA GLU A 242 11.15 2.74 17.72
C GLU A 242 10.76 1.57 16.80
N GLY A 243 11.75 0.87 16.22
CA GLY A 243 11.49 -0.31 15.37
C GLY A 243 11.16 0.03 13.92
N ASN A 244 11.26 1.30 13.53
CA ASN A 244 11.13 1.73 12.14
C ASN A 244 12.22 1.11 11.28
N LYS A 245 11.83 0.53 10.13
CA LYS A 245 12.76 -0.06 9.17
C LYS A 245 12.81 0.81 7.92
N ASN A 246 14.02 1.11 7.46
CA ASN A 246 14.24 1.80 6.20
C ASN A 246 15.19 0.99 5.34
N ILE A 247 15.05 1.01 4.03
CA ILE A 247 15.99 0.42 3.10
C ILE A 247 16.76 1.53 2.39
N ARG A 248 18.10 1.47 2.47
CA ARG A 248 18.96 2.29 1.63
C ARG A 248 19.26 1.52 0.35
N LEU A 249 19.09 2.17 -0.79
CA LEU A 249 19.30 1.62 -2.12
C LEU A 249 20.35 2.45 -2.84
N LYS A 250 21.34 1.78 -3.41
CA LYS A 250 22.47 2.35 -4.14
C LYS A 250 22.46 1.82 -5.57
N PRO A 251 21.81 2.51 -6.51
CA PRO A 251 21.78 2.09 -7.91
C PRO A 251 23.18 2.02 -8.53
N GLU A 252 23.53 0.89 -9.14
CA GLU A 252 24.82 0.72 -9.84
C GLU A 252 24.62 0.60 -11.36
N LYS A 253 23.49 0.02 -11.78
CA LYS A 253 23.18 -0.25 -13.18
C LYS A 253 21.72 0.03 -13.46
N VAL A 254 21.47 0.75 -14.55
CA VAL A 254 20.13 1.00 -15.07
C VAL A 254 20.06 0.59 -16.54
N THR A 255 19.14 -0.31 -16.87
CA THR A 255 18.89 -0.80 -18.23
C THR A 255 17.60 -0.21 -18.80
N GLY A 256 17.58 0.01 -20.11
CA GLY A 256 16.44 0.59 -20.82
C GLY A 256 16.57 2.08 -21.17
N LYS A 257 15.99 2.45 -22.31
CA LYS A 257 15.91 3.84 -22.79
C LYS A 257 14.98 4.68 -21.90
N TYR A 258 13.84 4.11 -21.49
CA TYR A 258 12.84 4.79 -20.68
C TYR A 258 13.37 5.26 -19.33
N VAL A 259 14.12 4.40 -18.62
CA VAL A 259 14.68 4.72 -17.30
C VAL A 259 15.77 5.79 -17.40
N LYS A 260 16.52 5.82 -18.52
CA LYS A 260 17.54 6.85 -18.81
C LYS A 260 16.94 8.21 -19.19
N GLU A 261 15.82 8.21 -19.93
CA GLU A 261 15.19 9.43 -20.47
C GLU A 261 14.16 10.06 -19.53
N HIS A 262 13.62 9.31 -18.57
CA HIS A 262 12.67 9.81 -17.56
C HIS A 262 13.26 9.73 -16.14
N PRO A 263 14.36 10.45 -15.83
CA PRO A 263 14.96 10.44 -14.50
C PRO A 263 14.03 11.02 -13.43
N ALA A 264 12.96 11.74 -13.79
CA ALA A 264 11.92 12.17 -12.84
C ALA A 264 10.98 11.01 -12.42
N LYS A 265 10.89 9.94 -13.23
CA LYS A 265 10.12 8.71 -12.94
C LYS A 265 11.00 7.51 -12.54
N SER A 266 12.31 7.63 -12.72
CA SER A 266 13.31 6.80 -12.06
C SER A 266 13.91 7.65 -10.95
N PRO A 267 13.37 7.63 -9.73
CA PRO A 267 13.72 8.64 -8.73
C PRO A 267 15.20 8.64 -8.29
N TYR A 268 16.06 7.81 -8.88
CA TYR A 268 17.26 7.27 -8.26
C TYR A 268 18.44 7.19 -9.23
N LYS A 269 19.05 8.36 -9.47
CA LYS A 269 20.46 8.44 -9.90
C LYS A 269 21.43 8.51 -8.72
N GLU A 270 20.90 8.70 -7.52
CA GLU A 270 21.63 8.86 -6.26
C GLU A 270 21.12 7.83 -5.25
N ASP A 271 21.93 7.59 -4.21
CA ASP A 271 21.53 6.78 -3.06
C ASP A 271 20.23 7.32 -2.47
N TYR A 272 19.28 6.43 -2.19
CA TYR A 272 17.98 6.81 -1.65
C TYR A 272 17.52 5.89 -0.54
N ILE A 273 16.64 6.40 0.32
CA ILE A 273 16.14 5.69 1.48
C ILE A 273 14.63 5.63 1.40
N LEU A 274 14.06 4.43 1.55
CA LEU A 274 12.62 4.21 1.60
C LEU A 274 12.24 3.56 2.93
N PRO A 275 11.11 3.97 3.55
CA PRO A 275 10.57 3.21 4.66
C PRO A 275 10.05 1.85 4.20
N VAL A 276 10.11 0.88 5.11
CA VAL A 276 9.82 -0.53 4.87
C VAL A 276 8.71 -0.96 5.81
N PHE A 277 7.57 -1.33 5.25
CA PHE A 277 6.42 -1.81 6.01
C PHE A 277 6.12 -3.26 5.63
N PHE A 278 6.23 -4.17 6.58
CA PHE A 278 5.81 -5.54 6.41
C PHE A 278 4.39 -5.73 6.90
N SER A 279 3.68 -6.67 6.29
CA SER A 279 2.52 -7.24 6.94
C SER A 279 2.93 -8.11 8.14
N SER A 280 2.02 -8.28 9.09
CA SER A 280 2.14 -9.11 10.30
C SER A 280 2.45 -10.58 10.00
N ASP A 281 2.03 -11.08 8.84
CA ASP A 281 2.35 -12.43 8.35
C ASP A 281 3.68 -12.49 7.53
N GLY A 282 4.30 -11.33 7.26
CA GLY A 282 5.51 -11.20 6.45
C GLY A 282 5.34 -11.52 4.96
N VAL A 283 4.10 -11.73 4.49
CA VAL A 283 3.79 -12.08 3.09
C VAL A 283 3.79 -10.86 2.19
N TYR A 284 3.34 -9.71 2.71
CA TYR A 284 3.26 -8.45 2.00
C TYR A 284 4.30 -7.45 2.51
N LEU A 285 4.68 -6.56 1.61
CA LEU A 285 5.72 -5.55 1.82
C LEU A 285 5.34 -4.27 1.07
N SER A 286 5.46 -3.12 1.70
CA SER A 286 5.52 -1.84 1.00
C SER A 286 6.89 -1.19 1.17
N LEU A 287 7.37 -0.57 0.08
CA LEU A 287 8.61 0.17 0.00
C LEU A 287 8.25 1.62 -0.35
N GLY A 288 8.25 2.50 0.64
CA GLY A 288 7.77 3.88 0.47
C GLY A 288 6.73 4.27 1.51
N GLU A 289 6.41 5.56 1.52
CA GLU A 289 5.44 6.11 2.46
C GLU A 289 4.03 5.55 2.23
N PRO A 290 3.23 5.39 3.29
CA PRO A 290 1.82 5.02 3.14
C PRO A 290 1.06 6.05 2.31
N TYR A 291 0.06 5.59 1.56
CA TYR A 291 -0.86 6.47 0.83
C TYR A 291 -1.74 7.28 1.80
N LEU A 292 -2.14 6.66 2.90
CA LEU A 292 -2.83 7.31 4.02
C LEU A 292 -2.24 6.82 5.34
N VAL A 293 -1.98 7.74 6.27
CA VAL A 293 -1.56 7.43 7.64
C VAL A 293 -2.78 7.31 8.54
N PRO A 294 -2.72 6.54 9.65
CA PRO A 294 -3.81 6.53 10.63
C PRO A 294 -4.10 7.95 11.11
N ALA A 295 -5.37 8.35 11.08
CA ALA A 295 -5.77 9.66 11.58
C ALA A 295 -5.78 9.68 13.11
N GLU A 296 -5.59 10.85 13.71
CA GLU A 296 -5.76 11.01 15.16
C GLU A 296 -7.22 10.83 15.62
N ILE A 297 -8.15 10.93 14.67
CA ILE A 297 -9.60 10.83 14.88
C ILE A 297 -9.98 9.37 15.11
N LYS A 298 -10.68 9.08 16.22
CA LYS A 298 -10.95 7.70 16.67
C LYS A 298 -12.38 7.24 16.44
N SER A 299 -13.28 8.12 16.02
CA SER A 299 -14.69 7.76 15.77
C SER A 299 -15.37 8.64 14.73
N SER A 300 -16.49 8.14 14.18
CA SER A 300 -17.20 8.79 13.07
C SER A 300 -17.83 10.09 13.55
N GLY A 301 -18.35 10.09 14.79
CA GLY A 301 -18.88 11.29 15.43
C GLY A 301 -17.81 12.34 15.73
N GLU A 302 -16.58 11.94 16.08
CA GLU A 302 -15.45 12.88 16.18
C GLU A 302 -15.12 13.47 14.80
N MET A 303 -15.12 12.64 13.75
CA MET A 303 -14.88 13.09 12.38
C MET A 303 -15.93 14.11 11.92
N ASP A 304 -17.21 13.85 12.18
CA ASP A 304 -18.30 14.80 11.89
C ASP A 304 -18.14 16.11 12.67
N GLY A 305 -17.66 16.04 13.92
CA GLY A 305 -17.29 17.20 14.72
C GLY A 305 -16.17 18.03 14.07
N VAL A 306 -15.08 17.38 13.65
CA VAL A 306 -13.95 18.02 12.96
C VAL A 306 -14.40 18.69 11.66
N ILE A 307 -15.25 18.02 10.87
CA ILE A 307 -15.80 18.57 9.63
C ILE A 307 -16.65 19.81 9.93
N LYS A 308 -17.56 19.71 10.91
CA LYS A 308 -18.45 20.82 11.28
C LYS A 308 -17.67 22.02 11.81
N ASP A 309 -16.69 21.79 12.68
CA ASP A 309 -15.87 22.83 13.28
C ASP A 309 -15.04 23.55 12.21
N HIS A 310 -14.41 22.80 11.30
CA HIS A 310 -13.68 23.37 10.16
C HIS A 310 -14.62 24.18 9.24
N ASN A 311 -15.77 23.62 8.88
CA ASN A 311 -16.73 24.25 7.97
C ASN A 311 -17.45 25.46 8.59
N SER A 312 -17.43 25.59 9.92
CA SER A 312 -17.98 26.76 10.62
C SER A 312 -17.07 27.99 10.57
N GLN A 313 -15.79 27.82 10.20
CA GLN A 313 -14.82 28.91 10.17
C GLN A 313 -15.20 29.93 9.09
N ARG A 314 -15.39 31.19 9.51
CA ARG A 314 -15.73 32.28 8.59
C ARG A 314 -14.48 32.75 7.85
N ARG A 315 -14.65 33.07 6.57
CA ARG A 315 -13.59 33.73 5.79
C ARG A 315 -13.20 35.05 6.47
N PRO A 316 -11.90 35.36 6.61
CA PRO A 316 -11.53 36.73 6.93
C PRO A 316 -12.14 37.65 5.87
N PRO A 317 -12.61 38.86 6.26
CA PRO A 317 -13.15 39.79 5.30
C PRO A 317 -12.14 39.98 4.17
N ARG A 318 -12.61 39.92 2.92
CA ARG A 318 -11.75 40.21 1.76
C ARG A 318 -11.11 41.57 2.00
N LYS A 319 -9.82 41.70 1.72
CA LYS A 319 -9.20 43.03 1.63
C LYS A 319 -10.08 43.88 0.71
N PRO A 320 -10.46 45.10 1.14
CA PRO A 320 -11.28 45.95 0.30
C PRO A 320 -10.55 46.17 -1.02
N LEU A 321 -11.30 46.14 -2.13
CA LEU A 321 -10.74 46.30 -3.49
C LEU A 321 -10.03 47.65 -3.66
N LEU A 322 -10.42 48.61 -2.84
CA LEU A 322 -9.81 49.92 -2.73
C LEU A 322 -9.26 50.02 -1.32
N GLU A 323 -7.96 50.25 -1.21
CA GLU A 323 -7.42 50.80 0.03
C GLU A 323 -8.13 52.15 0.28
N PRO A 324 -8.43 52.51 1.54
CA PRO A 324 -8.96 53.83 1.83
C PRO A 324 -8.02 54.85 1.17
N LEU A 325 -8.51 55.59 0.18
CA LEU A 325 -7.75 56.75 -0.28
C LEU A 325 -7.59 57.64 0.94
N GLU A 326 -6.34 57.95 1.31
CA GLU A 326 -6.08 59.12 2.13
C GLU A 326 -6.58 60.32 1.32
N LEU A 327 -7.83 60.71 1.58
CA LEU A 327 -8.40 61.93 1.04
C LEU A 327 -7.70 63.09 1.73
N ASP A 328 -6.62 63.57 1.12
CA ASP A 328 -6.10 64.90 1.41
C ASP A 328 -7.00 65.90 0.68
N PHE A 329 -7.93 66.48 1.43
CA PHE A 329 -8.87 67.47 0.91
C PHE A 329 -8.23 68.82 0.57
N HIS A 330 -6.90 68.96 0.71
CA HIS A 330 -6.13 70.18 0.44
C HIS A 330 -6.89 71.44 0.89
N TRP A 331 -7.30 71.45 2.17
CA TRP A 331 -8.19 72.47 2.73
C TRP A 331 -7.67 73.90 2.52
N GLU A 332 -6.35 74.08 2.47
CA GLU A 332 -5.72 75.37 2.16
C GLU A 332 -6.11 75.91 0.78
N GLU A 333 -6.21 75.05 -0.24
CA GLU A 333 -6.59 75.42 -1.60
C GLU A 333 -8.10 75.71 -1.71
N VAL A 334 -8.91 74.94 -0.97
CA VAL A 334 -10.35 75.18 -0.85
C VAL A 334 -10.62 76.54 -0.22
N ASP A 335 -9.88 76.91 0.82
CA ASP A 335 -10.02 78.21 1.48
C ASP A 335 -9.48 79.37 0.62
N ARG A 336 -8.47 79.13 -0.23
CA ARG A 336 -8.01 80.13 -1.21
C ARG A 336 -9.08 80.45 -2.25
N LEU A 337 -9.80 79.45 -2.74
CA LEU A 337 -10.87 79.62 -3.74
C LEU A 337 -12.17 80.23 -3.17
N ARG A 338 -12.33 80.22 -1.84
CA ARG A 338 -13.47 80.85 -1.15
C ARG A 338 -13.31 82.35 -0.91
N ARG A 339 -12.08 82.88 -1.03
CA ARG A 339 -11.79 84.32 -1.00
C ARG A 339 -11.88 84.89 -2.40
#